data_AF-A0A1I0K1R3-F1
#
_entry.id   AF-A0A1I0K1R3-F1
#
_cell.length_a   1.000
_cell.length_b   1.000
_cell.length_c   1.000
_cell.angle_alpha   90.00
_cell.angle_beta   90.00
_cell.angle_gamma   90.00
#
_symmetry.space_group_name_H-M   'P 1'
#
loop_
_entity.id
_entity.type
_entity.pdbx_description
1 polymer ?
#
loop_
_entity_poly.entity_id
_entity_poly.type
_entity_poly.pdbx_seq_one_letter_code
_entity_poly.pdbx_strand_id
1 'polypeptide(L)'
;MSIKGSAGELFLGKQEATIITFWGNKIKIPYDNLKRIDYSYFKFGDGGYIDFVDFTNRSRRFEFAKKANDPVSRAITFMQENNPELDFVEHNPNDLKFYQKSWFILLMLFFCCLPLGLFLMWYYKKNTKSVRIYLTVFFTIMWGLGIYVQYQNTVTAKSEFQQSYENIMQSVYDEGNHVVESVSEPTVYPDTSDESGVDSGEVSEYNVGDVFESNEIKIMFIDSGDYSTDNEFLQPASGNKYIYAEFSVYNIGESDYSVGSVSFDCYADDTLCSQSILTVDDAMSSIATLSPDRNIKGKIYYEVPKDSNKIEIEFETDFLSQDKVYFIIK
;
A
#
# COMPACT_ATOMS: atom_id res chain seq x y z
N MET A 1 -21.10 -26.59 39.09
CA MET A 1 -21.76 -25.54 38.27
C MET A 1 -21.12 -25.55 36.89
N SER A 2 -21.84 -25.23 35.80
CA SER A 2 -21.23 -25.05 34.47
C SER A 2 -21.47 -23.63 33.93
N ILE A 3 -20.49 -23.12 33.19
CA ILE A 3 -20.52 -21.78 32.57
C ILE A 3 -20.12 -21.94 31.11
N LYS A 4 -20.95 -21.40 30.23
CA LYS A 4 -20.66 -21.34 28.81
C LYS A 4 -19.74 -20.16 28.50
N GLY A 5 -18.60 -20.45 27.90
CA GLY A 5 -17.60 -19.48 27.46
C GLY A 5 -17.66 -19.22 25.96
N SER A 6 -16.70 -18.43 25.47
CA SER A 6 -16.58 -18.06 24.06
C SER A 6 -16.10 -19.20 23.17
N ALA A 7 -15.23 -20.07 23.69
CA ALA A 7 -14.61 -21.18 22.95
C ALA A 7 -14.58 -22.49 23.76
N GLY A 8 -15.55 -22.67 24.66
CA GLY A 8 -15.63 -23.84 25.53
C GLY A 8 -16.60 -23.66 26.70
N GLU A 9 -16.62 -24.64 27.59
CA GLU A 9 -17.43 -24.62 28.81
C GLU A 9 -16.53 -24.87 30.03
N LEU A 10 -16.78 -24.13 31.10
CA LEU A 10 -16.11 -24.28 32.39
C LEU A 10 -17.04 -25.02 33.34
N PHE A 11 -16.56 -26.13 33.90
CA PHE A 11 -17.21 -26.89 34.95
C PHE A 11 -16.46 -26.69 36.26
N LEU A 12 -17.20 -26.33 37.31
CA LEU A 12 -16.66 -26.10 38.63
C LEU A 12 -17.13 -27.21 39.58
N GLY A 13 -16.15 -27.97 40.07
CA GLY A 13 -16.27 -28.84 41.24
C GLY A 13 -15.70 -28.17 42.49
N LYS A 14 -15.74 -28.89 43.62
CA LYS A 14 -15.24 -28.38 44.91
C LYS A 14 -13.71 -28.30 44.98
N GLN A 15 -13.02 -29.28 44.40
CA GLN A 15 -11.56 -29.43 44.46
C GLN A 15 -10.86 -29.21 43.10
N GLU A 16 -11.62 -29.25 42.01
CA GLU A 16 -11.09 -29.04 40.67
C GLU A 16 -12.06 -28.27 39.78
N ALA A 17 -11.50 -27.49 38.85
CA ALA A 17 -12.19 -26.96 37.70
C ALA A 17 -11.85 -27.79 36.45
N THR A 18 -12.79 -27.90 35.51
CA THR A 18 -12.56 -28.53 34.21
C THR A 18 -12.98 -27.59 33.10
N ILE A 19 -12.06 -27.27 32.19
CA ILE A 19 -12.38 -26.54 30.96
C ILE A 19 -12.54 -27.56 29.84
N ILE A 20 -13.73 -27.62 29.25
CA ILE A 20 -13.98 -28.35 28.01
C ILE A 20 -13.80 -27.37 26.86
N THR A 21 -12.75 -27.55 26.07
CA THR A 21 -12.50 -26.73 24.89
C THR A 21 -13.55 -26.95 23.81
N PHE A 22 -13.64 -26.03 22.83
CA PHE A 22 -14.52 -26.16 21.66
C PHE A 22 -14.41 -27.52 20.94
N TRP A 23 -13.21 -28.12 20.94
CA TRP A 23 -12.93 -29.42 20.32
C TRP A 23 -13.22 -30.63 21.23
N GLY A 24 -13.86 -30.42 22.38
CA GLY A 24 -14.21 -31.47 23.33
C GLY A 24 -13.07 -31.93 24.25
N ASN A 25 -11.84 -31.41 24.06
CA ASN A 25 -10.72 -31.73 24.96
C ASN A 25 -11.01 -31.21 26.37
N LYS A 26 -10.85 -32.07 27.37
CA LYS A 26 -11.07 -31.77 28.78
C LYS A 26 -9.74 -31.43 29.46
N ILE A 27 -9.64 -30.22 29.99
CA ILE A 27 -8.48 -29.73 30.73
C ILE A 27 -8.88 -29.66 32.20
N LYS A 28 -8.33 -30.57 33.02
CA LYS A 28 -8.54 -30.58 34.47
C LYS A 28 -7.56 -29.64 35.16
N ILE A 29 -8.06 -28.91 36.15
CA ILE A 29 -7.34 -27.89 36.90
C ILE A 29 -7.62 -28.12 38.39
N PRO A 30 -6.80 -28.91 39.08
CA PRO A 30 -6.88 -29.08 40.53
C PRO A 30 -6.56 -27.75 41.23
N TYR A 31 -7.36 -27.34 42.21
CA TYR A 31 -7.14 -26.07 42.91
C TYR A 31 -5.88 -26.08 43.78
N ASP A 32 -5.48 -27.24 44.30
CA ASP A 32 -4.25 -27.42 45.10
C ASP A 32 -2.97 -27.05 44.34
N ASN A 33 -3.02 -27.04 43.00
CA ASN A 33 -1.89 -26.70 42.15
C ASN A 33 -1.88 -25.20 41.74
N LEU A 34 -2.87 -24.43 42.19
CA LEU A 34 -3.01 -23.03 41.85
C LEU A 34 -2.38 -22.14 42.90
N LYS A 35 -1.69 -21.12 42.41
CA LYS A 35 -1.20 -20.01 43.21
C LYS A 35 -2.29 -18.97 43.44
N ARG A 36 -3.08 -18.67 42.40
CA ARG A 36 -4.17 -17.68 42.41
C ARG A 36 -5.10 -17.82 41.22
N ILE A 37 -6.23 -17.13 41.26
CA ILE A 37 -7.17 -16.97 40.16
C ILE A 37 -7.31 -15.48 39.82
N ASP A 38 -6.87 -15.10 38.63
CA ASP A 38 -7.00 -13.73 38.10
C ASP A 38 -8.27 -13.68 37.24
N TYR A 39 -9.17 -12.71 37.44
CA TYR A 39 -10.42 -12.65 36.65
C TYR A 39 -10.81 -11.22 36.26
N SER A 40 -11.60 -11.11 35.19
CA SER A 40 -12.14 -9.84 34.73
C SER A 40 -13.51 -10.06 34.10
N TYR A 41 -14.49 -9.26 34.51
CA TYR A 41 -15.82 -9.29 33.90
C TYR A 41 -15.79 -8.70 32.49
N PHE A 42 -16.65 -9.22 31.60
CA PHE A 42 -16.78 -8.69 30.26
C PHE A 42 -17.21 -7.23 30.31
N LYS A 43 -16.50 -6.36 29.59
CA LYS A 43 -16.90 -5.00 29.28
C LYS A 43 -16.82 -4.75 27.77
N PHE A 44 -17.51 -3.73 27.29
CA PHE A 44 -17.49 -3.42 25.87
C PHE A 44 -16.05 -3.11 25.41
N GLY A 45 -15.56 -3.83 24.39
CA GLY A 45 -14.21 -3.70 23.85
C GLY A 45 -13.16 -4.63 24.48
N ASP A 46 -13.42 -5.24 25.64
CA ASP A 46 -12.52 -6.21 26.29
C ASP A 46 -13.32 -7.41 26.83
N GLY A 47 -13.00 -8.60 26.32
CA GLY A 47 -13.67 -9.85 26.71
C GLY A 47 -13.48 -10.18 28.20
N GLY A 48 -14.45 -10.91 28.76
CA GLY A 48 -14.35 -11.42 30.13
C GLY A 48 -13.48 -12.67 30.18
N TYR A 49 -12.73 -12.85 31.26
CA TYR A 49 -11.88 -14.02 31.44
C TYR A 49 -11.72 -14.45 32.90
N ILE A 50 -11.35 -15.71 33.09
CA ILE A 50 -10.85 -16.30 34.33
C ILE A 50 -9.53 -17.01 33.98
N ASP A 51 -8.44 -16.63 34.65
CA ASP A 51 -7.12 -17.19 34.52
C ASP A 51 -6.77 -17.99 35.78
N PHE A 52 -6.66 -19.31 35.64
CA PHE A 52 -6.16 -20.19 36.68
C PHE A 52 -4.63 -20.21 36.61
N VAL A 53 -3.95 -19.59 37.58
CA VAL A 53 -2.49 -19.40 37.58
C VAL A 53 -1.83 -20.42 38.49
N ASP A 54 -0.98 -21.27 37.92
CA ASP A 54 -0.21 -22.27 38.68
C ASP A 54 1.00 -21.65 39.41
N PHE A 55 1.64 -22.42 40.30
CA PHE A 55 2.86 -21.98 41.00
C PHE A 55 4.05 -21.68 40.07
N THR A 56 4.01 -22.16 38.82
CA THR A 56 5.00 -21.85 37.79
C THR A 56 4.66 -20.59 36.99
N ASN A 57 3.65 -19.82 37.40
CA ASN A 57 3.08 -18.65 36.71
C ASN A 57 2.54 -18.93 35.30
N ARG A 58 2.22 -20.20 34.98
CA ARG A 58 1.48 -20.54 33.77
C ARG A 58 0.00 -20.37 34.05
N SER A 59 -0.69 -19.63 33.20
CA SER A 59 -2.13 -19.45 33.29
C SER A 59 -2.88 -20.34 32.30
N ARG A 60 -4.02 -20.87 32.75
CA ARG A 60 -5.06 -21.46 31.91
C ARG A 60 -6.25 -20.50 31.87
N ARG A 61 -6.53 -19.96 30.69
CA ARG A 61 -7.58 -18.97 30.47
C ARG A 61 -8.90 -19.62 30.07
N PHE A 62 -9.98 -19.21 30.72
CA PHE A 62 -11.35 -19.38 30.28
C PHE A 62 -11.94 -18.03 29.90
N GLU A 63 -12.36 -17.87 28.65
CA GLU A 63 -12.97 -16.63 28.13
C GLU A 63 -14.47 -16.74 28.00
N PHE A 64 -15.17 -15.63 28.23
CA PHE A 64 -16.61 -15.59 28.17
C PHE A 64 -17.16 -14.24 27.66
N ALA A 65 -18.37 -14.30 27.12
CA ALA A 65 -19.08 -13.14 26.61
C ALA A 65 -19.93 -12.46 27.69
N LYS A 66 -20.44 -11.25 27.42
CA LYS A 66 -21.29 -10.44 28.33
C LYS A 66 -22.36 -11.24 29.09
N LYS A 67 -23.03 -12.18 28.40
CA LYS A 67 -24.13 -13.00 28.95
C LYS A 67 -23.70 -13.87 30.13
N ALA A 68 -22.40 -14.15 30.26
CA ALA A 68 -21.85 -14.99 31.31
C ALA A 68 -21.34 -14.21 32.53
N ASN A 69 -21.45 -12.86 32.58
CA ASN A 69 -21.02 -12.08 33.74
C ASN A 69 -21.67 -12.55 35.05
N ASP A 70 -23.01 -12.70 35.09
CA ASP A 70 -23.71 -13.11 36.32
C ASP A 70 -23.44 -14.59 36.70
N PRO A 71 -23.44 -15.56 35.75
CA PRO A 71 -22.93 -16.91 36.03
C PRO A 71 -21.50 -16.93 36.57
N VAL A 72 -20.61 -16.12 36.01
CA VAL A 72 -19.20 -16.03 36.43
C VAL A 72 -19.10 -15.44 37.83
N SER A 73 -19.84 -14.38 38.16
CA SER A 73 -19.86 -13.82 39.51
C SER A 73 -20.23 -14.86 40.56
N ARG A 74 -21.30 -15.63 40.31
CA ARG A 74 -21.72 -16.75 41.18
C ARG A 74 -20.65 -17.85 41.29
N ALA A 75 -19.93 -18.11 40.20
CA ALA A 75 -18.82 -19.05 40.19
C ALA A 75 -17.60 -18.58 40.98
N ILE A 76 -17.23 -17.30 40.89
CA ILE A 76 -16.15 -16.73 41.69
C ILE A 76 -16.49 -16.84 43.18
N THR A 77 -17.71 -16.47 43.58
CA THR A 77 -18.18 -16.65 44.97
C THR A 77 -18.12 -18.12 45.40
N PHE A 78 -18.61 -19.03 44.57
CA PHE A 78 -18.53 -20.47 44.85
C PHE A 78 -17.08 -20.97 45.02
N MET A 79 -16.14 -20.51 44.19
CA MET A 79 -14.73 -20.91 44.30
C MET A 79 -14.07 -20.33 45.56
N GLN A 80 -14.36 -19.07 45.91
CA GLN A 80 -13.88 -18.41 47.12
C GLN A 80 -14.37 -19.11 48.39
N GLU A 81 -15.66 -19.46 48.45
CA GLU A 81 -16.25 -20.15 49.59
C GLU A 81 -15.65 -21.55 49.83
N ASN A 82 -15.35 -22.29 48.75
CA ASN A 82 -14.81 -23.64 48.86
C ASN A 82 -13.27 -23.67 48.97
N ASN A 83 -12.57 -22.59 48.63
CA ASN A 83 -11.11 -22.50 48.62
C ASN A 83 -10.63 -21.15 49.19
N PRO A 84 -10.83 -20.90 50.50
CA PRO A 84 -10.55 -19.59 51.11
C PRO A 84 -9.06 -19.22 51.15
N GLU A 85 -8.16 -20.19 51.04
CA GLU A 85 -6.71 -19.96 51.01
C GLU A 85 -6.20 -19.52 49.64
N LEU A 86 -7.00 -19.68 48.58
CA LEU A 86 -6.61 -19.33 47.23
C LEU A 86 -6.82 -17.82 47.00
N ASP A 87 -5.82 -17.16 46.45
CA ASP A 87 -5.90 -15.73 46.13
C ASP A 87 -6.76 -15.47 44.88
N PHE A 88 -7.63 -14.46 44.94
CA PHE A 88 -8.52 -14.06 43.84
C PHE A 88 -8.30 -12.59 43.52
N VAL A 89 -7.81 -12.31 42.31
CA VAL A 89 -7.47 -10.95 41.86
C VAL A 89 -8.44 -10.51 40.78
N GLU A 90 -9.24 -9.48 41.07
CA GLU A 90 -10.10 -8.85 40.07
C GLU A 90 -9.34 -7.79 39.28
N HIS A 91 -9.37 -7.90 37.95
CA HIS A 91 -8.86 -6.90 37.04
C HIS A 91 -10.01 -6.13 36.39
N ASN A 92 -10.02 -4.81 36.57
CA ASN A 92 -11.00 -3.96 35.92
C ASN A 92 -10.51 -3.53 34.53
N PRO A 93 -11.26 -3.78 33.44
CA PRO A 93 -10.88 -3.34 32.10
C PRO A 93 -10.70 -1.83 31.96
N ASN A 94 -11.28 -1.03 32.86
CA ASN A 94 -11.14 0.44 32.83
C ASN A 94 -9.74 0.90 33.24
N ASP A 95 -8.98 0.09 33.97
CA ASP A 95 -7.63 0.42 34.42
C ASP A 95 -6.58 0.14 33.32
N LEU A 96 -7.01 -0.50 32.23
CA LEU A 96 -6.15 -0.78 31.08
C LEU A 96 -5.79 0.52 30.37
N LYS A 97 -4.49 0.74 30.20
CA LYS A 97 -4.00 1.84 29.34
C LYS A 97 -4.45 1.61 27.90
N PHE A 98 -4.57 2.68 27.11
CA PHE A 98 -5.13 2.61 25.76
C PHE A 98 -4.46 1.53 24.89
N TYR A 99 -3.13 1.38 24.99
CA TYR A 99 -2.36 0.40 24.21
C TYR A 99 -2.55 -1.06 24.65
N GLN A 100 -3.16 -1.28 25.83
CA GLN A 100 -3.51 -2.60 26.33
C GLN A 100 -4.93 -3.00 25.94
N LYS A 101 -5.72 -2.11 25.33
CA LYS A 101 -7.09 -2.40 24.94
C LYS A 101 -7.11 -3.28 23.69
N SER A 102 -8.05 -4.22 23.65
CA SER A 102 -8.10 -5.21 22.56
C SER A 102 -8.32 -4.57 21.18
N TRP A 103 -9.12 -3.49 21.10
CA TRP A 103 -9.33 -2.75 19.85
C TRP A 103 -8.05 -2.09 19.32
N PHE A 104 -7.21 -1.56 20.20
CA PHE A 104 -5.96 -0.90 19.80
C PHE A 104 -4.95 -1.92 19.29
N ILE A 105 -4.86 -3.08 19.93
CA ILE A 105 -3.99 -4.17 19.48
C ILE A 105 -4.44 -4.66 18.09
N LEU A 106 -5.75 -4.79 17.87
CA LEU A 106 -6.32 -5.18 16.58
C LEU A 106 -6.07 -4.11 15.50
N LEU A 107 -6.22 -2.83 15.85
CA LEU A 107 -5.86 -1.71 14.98
C LEU A 107 -4.38 -1.78 14.57
N MET A 108 -3.49 -2.00 15.54
CA MET A 108 -2.05 -2.10 15.28
C MET A 108 -1.69 -3.31 14.41
N LEU A 109 -2.38 -4.44 14.56
CA LEU A 109 -2.21 -5.60 13.66
C LEU A 109 -2.57 -5.29 12.20
N PHE A 110 -3.48 -4.34 11.97
CA PHE A 110 -3.96 -3.99 10.63
C PHE A 110 -3.21 -2.81 10.00
N PHE A 111 -2.95 -1.74 10.76
CA PHE A 111 -2.47 -0.46 10.21
C PHE A 111 -0.98 -0.19 10.42
N CYS A 112 -0.30 -0.86 11.36
CA CYS A 112 1.06 -0.47 11.72
C CYS A 112 1.91 -1.68 12.11
N CYS A 113 2.68 -2.16 11.14
CA CYS A 113 3.84 -3.03 11.33
C CYS A 113 3.50 -4.23 12.22
N LEU A 114 2.89 -5.27 11.66
CA LEU A 114 2.71 -6.62 12.21
C LEU A 114 3.55 -6.94 13.48
N PRO A 115 4.89 -6.73 13.55
CA PRO A 115 5.68 -6.83 14.78
C PRO A 115 5.12 -6.13 16.04
N LEU A 116 4.67 -4.87 15.98
CA LEU A 116 4.19 -4.14 17.17
C LEU A 116 2.84 -4.69 17.66
N GLY A 117 1.88 -4.90 16.75
CA GLY A 117 0.60 -5.51 17.09
C GLY A 117 0.75 -6.92 17.66
N LEU A 118 1.64 -7.74 17.08
CA LEU A 118 1.99 -9.07 17.59
C LEU A 118 2.65 -8.97 18.97
N PHE A 119 3.64 -8.11 19.15
CA PHE A 119 4.32 -7.92 20.42
C PHE A 119 3.32 -7.57 21.53
N LEU A 120 2.45 -6.57 21.32
CA LEU A 120 1.46 -6.16 22.29
C LEU A 120 0.49 -7.31 22.63
N MET A 121 0.01 -8.04 21.62
CA MET A 121 -0.89 -9.18 21.80
C MET A 121 -0.26 -10.28 22.67
N TRP A 122 0.99 -10.65 22.39
CA TRP A 122 1.69 -11.73 23.09
C TRP A 122 2.16 -11.29 24.48
N TYR A 123 2.65 -10.06 24.62
CA TYR A 123 3.12 -9.48 25.88
C TYR A 123 1.99 -9.36 26.92
N TYR A 124 0.85 -8.78 26.54
CA TYR A 124 -0.32 -8.67 27.43
C TYR A 124 -1.15 -9.95 27.53
N LYS A 125 -0.70 -11.04 26.89
CA LYS A 125 -1.39 -12.33 26.84
C LYS A 125 -2.89 -12.17 26.50
N LYS A 126 -3.20 -11.30 25.55
CA LYS A 126 -4.60 -11.05 25.14
C LYS A 126 -5.14 -12.26 24.39
N ASN A 127 -6.38 -12.63 24.70
CA ASN A 127 -7.03 -13.83 24.20
C ASN A 127 -6.35 -15.17 24.58
N THR A 128 -7.03 -16.28 24.30
CA THR A 128 -6.47 -17.63 24.49
C THR A 128 -5.23 -17.86 23.61
N LYS A 129 -4.37 -18.81 24.00
CA LYS A 129 -3.16 -19.15 23.24
C LYS A 129 -3.48 -19.56 21.79
N SER A 130 -4.55 -20.34 21.60
CA SER A 130 -4.96 -20.80 20.27
C SER A 130 -5.39 -19.64 19.37
N VAL A 131 -6.15 -18.68 19.90
CA VAL A 131 -6.56 -17.48 19.16
C VAL A 131 -5.35 -16.63 18.78
N ARG A 132 -4.38 -16.46 19.68
CA ARG A 132 -3.15 -15.73 19.38
C ARG A 132 -2.34 -16.36 18.25
N ILE A 133 -2.19 -17.69 18.25
CA ILE A 133 -1.51 -18.43 17.19
C ILE A 133 -2.24 -18.23 15.86
N TYR A 134 -3.56 -18.42 15.85
CA TYR A 134 -4.38 -18.24 14.65
C TYR A 134 -4.25 -16.82 14.07
N LEU A 135 -4.41 -15.78 14.89
CA LEU A 135 -4.27 -14.40 14.45
C LEU A 135 -2.86 -14.12 13.91
N THR A 136 -1.82 -14.66 14.56
CA THR A 136 -0.43 -14.50 14.10
C THR A 136 -0.26 -15.07 12.70
N VAL A 137 -0.68 -16.31 12.47
CA VAL A 137 -0.59 -16.98 11.16
C VAL A 137 -1.41 -16.24 10.10
N PHE A 138 -2.66 -15.90 10.43
CA PHE A 138 -3.56 -15.19 9.52
C PHE A 138 -2.97 -13.87 9.02
N PHE A 139 -2.52 -13.00 9.93
CA PHE A 139 -1.95 -11.71 9.54
C PHE A 139 -0.62 -11.85 8.82
N THR A 140 0.24 -12.83 9.19
CA THR A 140 1.49 -13.06 8.45
C THR A 140 1.25 -13.46 6.99
N ILE A 141 0.24 -14.31 6.73
CA ILE A 141 -0.12 -14.72 5.37
C ILE A 141 -0.72 -13.56 4.60
N MET A 142 -1.64 -12.80 5.22
CA MET A 142 -2.30 -11.65 4.60
C MET A 142 -1.28 -10.62 4.12
N TRP A 143 -0.34 -10.22 4.99
CA TRP A 143 0.74 -9.29 4.64
C TRP A 143 1.71 -9.89 3.61
N GLY A 144 2.07 -11.16 3.73
CA GLY A 144 2.93 -11.85 2.75
C GLY A 144 2.33 -11.90 1.34
N LEU A 145 1.02 -12.17 1.24
CA LEU A 145 0.29 -12.12 -0.04
C LEU A 145 0.23 -10.70 -0.59
N GLY A 146 0.02 -9.69 0.25
CA GLY A 146 0.04 -8.29 -0.16
C GLY A 146 1.39 -7.89 -0.77
N ILE A 147 2.49 -8.23 -0.10
CA ILE A 147 3.86 -7.99 -0.60
C ILE A 147 4.10 -8.75 -1.90
N TYR A 148 3.67 -10.01 -1.99
CA TYR A 148 3.83 -10.82 -3.20
C TYR A 148 3.09 -10.23 -4.40
N VAL A 149 1.83 -9.81 -4.23
CA VAL A 149 1.06 -9.16 -5.29
C VAL A 149 1.72 -7.84 -5.71
N GLN A 150 2.20 -7.05 -4.76
CA GLN A 150 2.94 -5.81 -5.06
C GLN A 150 4.20 -6.09 -5.89
N TYR A 151 4.99 -7.09 -5.49
CA TYR A 151 6.19 -7.54 -6.21
C TYR A 151 5.87 -8.06 -7.63
N GLN A 152 4.82 -8.86 -7.78
CA GLN A 152 4.41 -9.35 -9.11
C GLN A 152 4.06 -8.17 -10.01
N ASN A 153 3.28 -7.22 -9.51
CA ASN A 153 2.91 -6.05 -10.29
C ASN A 153 4.15 -5.21 -10.67
N THR A 154 5.18 -5.09 -9.80
CA THR A 154 6.39 -4.30 -10.13
C THR A 154 7.23 -4.99 -11.20
N VAL A 155 7.36 -6.32 -11.12
CA VAL A 155 8.05 -7.11 -12.15
C VAL A 155 7.35 -6.97 -13.50
N THR A 156 6.01 -7.08 -13.54
CA THR A 156 5.25 -6.89 -14.79
C THR A 156 5.43 -5.49 -15.35
N ALA A 157 5.27 -4.44 -14.53
CA ALA A 157 5.42 -3.05 -14.97
C ALA A 157 6.82 -2.76 -15.54
N LYS A 158 7.87 -3.29 -14.89
CA LYS A 158 9.26 -3.18 -15.37
C LYS A 158 9.45 -3.89 -16.71
N SER A 159 8.84 -5.07 -16.88
CA SER A 159 8.92 -5.82 -18.14
C SER A 159 8.20 -5.11 -19.30
N GLU A 160 7.04 -4.50 -19.05
CA GLU A 160 6.28 -3.74 -20.05
C GLU A 160 7.04 -2.48 -20.48
N PHE A 161 7.62 -1.75 -19.52
CA PHE A 161 8.46 -0.60 -19.81
C PHE A 161 9.67 -0.99 -20.68
N GLN A 162 10.41 -2.03 -20.28
CA GLN A 162 11.58 -2.51 -21.02
C GLN A 162 11.22 -2.93 -22.45
N GLN A 163 10.11 -3.65 -22.62
CA GLN A 163 9.66 -4.06 -23.95
C GLN A 163 9.29 -2.86 -24.83
N SER A 164 8.67 -1.82 -24.26
CA SER A 164 8.37 -0.60 -25.00
C SER A 164 9.64 0.14 -25.44
N TYR A 165 10.65 0.21 -24.56
CA TYR A 165 11.94 0.81 -24.86
C TYR A 165 12.65 0.06 -25.99
N GLU A 166 12.70 -1.27 -25.93
CA GLU A 166 13.33 -2.09 -26.97
C GLU A 166 12.64 -1.94 -28.34
N ASN A 167 11.31 -1.90 -28.38
CA ASN A 167 10.56 -1.70 -29.62
C ASN A 167 10.83 -0.33 -30.25
N ILE A 168 10.90 0.74 -29.45
CA ILE A 168 11.18 2.10 -29.92
C ILE A 168 12.63 2.20 -30.41
N MET A 169 13.59 1.66 -29.67
CA MET A 169 14.99 1.63 -30.12
C MET A 169 15.11 0.89 -31.45
N GLN A 170 14.43 -0.26 -31.59
CA GLN A 170 14.43 -1.03 -32.83
C GLN A 170 13.81 -0.24 -34.00
N SER A 171 12.69 0.47 -33.79
CA SER A 171 12.09 1.29 -34.85
C SER A 171 12.97 2.46 -35.25
N VAL A 172 13.64 3.12 -34.29
CA VAL A 172 14.60 4.20 -34.56
C VAL A 172 15.83 3.67 -35.31
N TYR A 173 16.31 2.47 -35.00
CA TYR A 173 17.39 1.82 -35.76
C TYR A 173 16.96 1.45 -37.19
N ASP A 174 15.74 0.93 -37.37
CA ASP A 174 15.21 0.56 -38.69
C ASP A 174 14.91 1.79 -39.56
N GLU A 175 14.43 2.90 -38.99
CA GLU A 175 14.29 4.20 -39.67
C GLU A 175 15.64 4.84 -39.98
N GLY A 176 16.61 4.76 -39.07
CA GLY A 176 17.98 5.23 -39.28
C GLY A 176 18.69 4.47 -40.42
N ASN A 177 18.45 3.17 -40.57
CA ASN A 177 18.99 2.38 -41.67
C ASN A 177 18.33 2.70 -43.03
N HIS A 178 17.20 3.38 -43.07
CA HIS A 178 16.56 3.82 -44.31
C HIS A 178 17.07 5.18 -44.81
N VAL A 179 17.93 5.87 -44.04
CA VAL A 179 18.53 7.17 -44.37
C VAL A 179 20.04 7.07 -44.65
N VAL A 180 20.71 5.97 -44.32
CA VAL A 180 22.16 5.79 -44.51
C VAL A 180 22.50 4.94 -45.74
N GLU A 181 22.01 5.32 -46.93
CA GLU A 181 22.70 5.00 -48.20
C GLU A 181 23.42 6.22 -48.81
N SER A 182 23.43 7.36 -48.12
CA SER A 182 24.28 8.49 -48.51
C SER A 182 24.72 9.30 -47.31
N VAL A 183 25.88 8.96 -46.75
CA VAL A 183 27.07 9.82 -46.60
C VAL A 183 27.99 9.15 -45.59
N SER A 184 29.26 9.08 -45.98
CA SER A 184 30.38 8.39 -45.36
C SER A 184 31.00 9.15 -44.18
N GLU A 185 31.48 8.33 -43.23
CA GLU A 185 32.63 8.50 -42.30
C GLU A 185 32.45 9.06 -40.88
N PRO A 186 33.29 8.58 -39.92
CA PRO A 186 32.94 8.45 -38.50
C PRO A 186 33.56 9.53 -37.61
N THR A 187 32.87 9.90 -36.53
CA THR A 187 33.46 10.69 -35.44
C THR A 187 33.24 10.04 -34.08
N VAL A 188 34.28 9.32 -33.66
CA VAL A 188 34.86 9.23 -32.32
C VAL A 188 34.00 9.72 -31.15
N TYR A 189 33.55 8.79 -30.31
CA TYR A 189 33.11 9.04 -28.94
C TYR A 189 34.32 9.37 -28.03
N PRO A 190 34.25 10.39 -27.17
CA PRO A 190 35.03 10.43 -25.95
C PRO A 190 34.16 9.98 -24.78
N ASP A 191 34.53 8.83 -24.24
CA ASP A 191 34.17 8.36 -22.91
C ASP A 191 35.05 9.09 -21.89
N THR A 192 34.49 9.84 -20.93
CA THR A 192 34.95 9.81 -19.53
C THR A 192 34.04 10.61 -18.57
N SER A 193 33.76 9.95 -17.45
CA SER A 193 33.26 10.45 -16.17
C SER A 193 34.03 11.65 -15.60
N ASP A 194 33.32 12.62 -15.00
CA ASP A 194 33.66 13.19 -13.69
C ASP A 194 32.52 14.04 -13.11
N GLU A 195 32.23 13.80 -11.82
CA GLU A 195 31.34 14.61 -10.96
C GLU A 195 31.94 16.00 -10.69
N SER A 196 31.14 17.06 -10.88
CA SER A 196 31.01 18.18 -9.92
C SER A 196 29.96 19.17 -10.41
N GLY A 197 28.97 19.48 -9.57
CA GLY A 197 27.88 20.39 -9.92
C GLY A 197 28.27 21.86 -9.97
N VAL A 198 27.55 22.62 -10.80
CA VAL A 198 27.06 24.00 -10.57
C VAL A 198 25.86 24.22 -11.50
N ASP A 199 24.80 24.75 -10.90
CA ASP A 199 23.56 25.31 -11.45
C ASP A 199 23.80 26.45 -12.47
N SER A 200 23.22 26.32 -13.68
CA SER A 200 22.50 27.39 -14.39
C SER A 200 21.89 26.91 -15.72
N GLY A 201 20.56 26.71 -15.75
CA GLY A 201 19.68 27.01 -16.90
C GLY A 201 19.98 26.42 -18.28
N GLU A 202 20.22 25.12 -18.41
CA GLU A 202 20.09 24.45 -19.72
C GLU A 202 18.64 24.01 -19.92
N VAL A 203 17.95 24.69 -20.85
CA VAL A 203 16.69 24.21 -21.42
C VAL A 203 16.96 22.84 -22.04
N SER A 204 16.44 21.79 -21.43
CA SER A 204 16.58 20.43 -21.94
C SER A 204 15.37 20.13 -22.83
N GLU A 205 15.60 20.19 -24.15
CA GLU A 205 14.63 19.82 -25.18
C GLU A 205 14.71 18.31 -25.49
N TYR A 206 13.57 17.64 -25.60
CA TYR A 206 13.44 16.20 -25.80
C TYR A 206 12.54 15.92 -27.02
N ASN A 207 12.99 15.06 -27.92
CA ASN A 207 12.26 14.65 -29.12
C ASN A 207 11.59 13.27 -28.90
N VAL A 208 10.75 12.87 -29.84
CA VAL A 208 10.15 11.53 -29.84
C VAL A 208 11.25 10.46 -29.82
N GLY A 209 11.15 9.55 -28.86
CA GLY A 209 12.14 8.52 -28.57
C GLY A 209 13.08 8.86 -27.40
N ASP A 210 13.17 10.12 -27.00
CA ASP A 210 14.05 10.53 -25.90
C ASP A 210 13.45 10.21 -24.52
N VAL A 211 14.35 10.10 -23.54
CA VAL A 211 14.01 9.83 -22.14
C VAL A 211 14.60 10.93 -21.26
N PHE A 212 13.74 11.64 -20.55
CA PHE A 212 14.12 12.49 -19.42
C PHE A 212 14.28 11.63 -18.17
N GLU A 213 15.32 11.88 -17.37
CA GLU A 213 15.58 11.19 -16.11
C GLU A 213 15.97 12.20 -15.02
N SER A 214 15.26 12.15 -13.89
CA SER A 214 15.58 12.88 -12.67
C SER A 214 15.91 11.91 -11.53
N ASN A 215 16.01 12.39 -10.29
CA ASN A 215 16.13 11.50 -9.12
C ASN A 215 14.79 10.87 -8.70
N GLU A 216 13.66 11.36 -9.22
CA GLU A 216 12.31 10.95 -8.79
C GLU A 216 11.57 10.20 -9.90
N ILE A 217 11.76 10.59 -11.16
CA ILE A 217 11.01 10.01 -12.28
C ILE A 217 11.88 9.84 -13.54
N LYS A 218 11.44 8.92 -14.41
CA LYS A 218 11.82 8.88 -15.83
C LYS A 218 10.59 9.16 -16.69
N ILE A 219 10.72 10.03 -17.68
CA ILE A 219 9.66 10.32 -18.65
C ILE A 219 10.17 9.93 -20.03
N MET A 220 9.50 8.98 -20.67
CA MET A 220 9.76 8.62 -22.06
C MET A 220 8.72 9.30 -22.96
N PHE A 221 9.19 10.04 -23.96
CA PHE A 221 8.34 10.63 -24.98
C PHE A 221 8.21 9.65 -26.15
N ILE A 222 7.07 8.97 -26.22
CA ILE A 222 6.91 7.75 -27.03
C ILE A 222 6.58 8.08 -28.48
N ASP A 223 5.62 8.98 -28.69
CA ASP A 223 5.07 9.28 -30.02
C ASP A 223 4.34 10.62 -29.99
N SER A 224 4.19 11.27 -31.14
CA SER A 224 3.31 12.42 -31.30
C SER A 224 2.82 12.57 -32.73
N GLY A 225 1.65 13.21 -32.90
CA GLY A 225 1.12 13.46 -34.23
C GLY A 225 -0.25 14.07 -34.24
N ASP A 226 -0.81 14.21 -35.45
CA ASP A 226 -2.16 14.73 -35.65
C ASP A 226 -3.20 13.67 -35.25
N TYR A 227 -4.30 14.11 -34.63
CA TYR A 227 -5.42 13.27 -34.23
C TYR A 227 -6.72 13.73 -34.91
N SER A 228 -7.52 12.76 -35.36
CA SER A 228 -8.86 12.98 -35.91
C SER A 228 -9.87 12.10 -35.18
N THR A 229 -11.04 12.64 -34.89
CA THR A 229 -12.14 11.92 -34.25
C THR A 229 -13.32 11.81 -35.20
N ASP A 230 -13.96 10.63 -35.22
CA ASP A 230 -15.19 10.39 -35.97
C ASP A 230 -16.42 10.97 -35.24
N ASN A 231 -16.26 11.44 -34.00
CA ASN A 231 -17.34 12.03 -33.24
C ASN A 231 -17.61 13.47 -33.70
N GLU A 232 -18.73 13.68 -34.39
CA GLU A 232 -19.15 14.98 -34.93
C GLU A 232 -19.33 16.08 -33.86
N PHE A 233 -19.55 15.70 -32.59
CA PHE A 233 -19.70 16.65 -31.47
C PHE A 233 -18.38 17.05 -30.82
N LEU A 234 -17.31 16.31 -31.08
CA LEU A 234 -15.98 16.55 -30.51
C LEU A 234 -14.99 17.01 -31.57
N GLN A 235 -15.45 17.71 -32.61
CA GLN A 235 -14.56 18.26 -33.63
C GLN A 235 -13.79 19.48 -33.08
N PRO A 236 -12.55 19.73 -33.53
CA PRO A 236 -11.80 20.92 -33.12
C PRO A 236 -12.50 22.19 -33.61
N ALA A 237 -12.24 23.31 -32.95
CA ALA A 237 -12.75 24.60 -33.38
C ALA A 237 -12.25 24.95 -34.79
N SER A 238 -13.01 25.81 -35.47
CA SER A 238 -12.64 26.27 -36.81
C SER A 238 -11.27 26.95 -36.79
N GLY A 239 -10.33 26.44 -37.61
CA GLY A 239 -8.94 26.90 -37.64
C GLY A 239 -7.96 26.04 -36.84
N ASN A 240 -8.46 25.12 -36.01
CA ASN A 240 -7.66 24.26 -35.16
C ASN A 240 -7.66 22.80 -35.63
N LYS A 241 -6.71 22.03 -35.09
CA LYS A 241 -6.62 20.57 -35.19
C LYS A 241 -6.32 19.96 -33.82
N TYR A 242 -6.62 18.68 -33.65
CA TYR A 242 -6.09 17.94 -32.51
C TYR A 242 -4.74 17.33 -32.83
N ILE A 243 -3.89 17.31 -31.82
CA ILE A 243 -2.67 16.54 -31.78
C ILE A 243 -2.68 15.63 -30.56
N TYR A 244 -1.84 14.60 -30.57
CA TYR A 244 -1.54 13.79 -29.41
C TYR A 244 -0.05 13.75 -29.12
N ALA A 245 0.28 13.55 -27.86
CA ALA A 245 1.61 13.18 -27.40
C ALA A 245 1.48 11.99 -26.44
N GLU A 246 2.20 10.91 -26.71
CA GLU A 246 2.22 9.69 -25.92
C GLU A 246 3.41 9.70 -24.97
N PHE A 247 3.15 9.49 -23.68
CA PHE A 247 4.20 9.45 -22.66
C PHE A 247 4.11 8.18 -21.83
N SER A 248 5.25 7.74 -21.31
CA SER A 248 5.31 6.85 -20.14
C SER A 248 6.14 7.49 -19.04
N VAL A 249 5.53 7.66 -17.87
CA VAL A 249 6.19 8.21 -16.69
C VAL A 249 6.41 7.08 -15.68
N TYR A 250 7.64 6.84 -15.26
CA TYR A 250 8.04 5.82 -14.30
C TYR A 250 8.61 6.46 -13.04
N ASN A 251 8.08 6.09 -11.87
CA ASN A 251 8.59 6.53 -10.57
C ASN A 251 9.82 5.71 -10.17
N ILE A 252 10.98 6.36 -10.15
CA ILE A 252 12.26 5.80 -9.68
C ILE A 252 12.64 6.24 -8.26
N GLY A 253 11.83 7.12 -7.66
CA GLY A 253 12.00 7.56 -6.29
C GLY A 253 11.54 6.55 -5.25
N GLU A 254 11.86 6.85 -3.99
CA GLU A 254 11.54 6.02 -2.82
C GLU A 254 10.15 6.34 -2.21
N SER A 255 9.43 7.33 -2.74
CA SER A 255 8.11 7.77 -2.26
C SER A 255 7.07 7.84 -3.37
N ASP A 256 5.79 7.95 -3.01
CA ASP A 256 4.70 8.16 -3.96
C ASP A 256 4.91 9.47 -4.75
N TYR A 257 4.75 9.41 -6.07
CA TYR A 257 4.86 10.55 -6.99
C TYR A 257 3.54 10.76 -7.74
N SER A 258 3.03 11.99 -7.79
CA SER A 258 1.74 12.27 -8.43
C SER A 258 1.94 12.98 -9.77
N VAL A 259 1.46 12.35 -10.83
CA VAL A 259 1.63 12.81 -12.21
C VAL A 259 0.46 12.34 -13.07
N GLY A 260 0.13 13.10 -14.11
CA GLY A 260 -0.87 12.69 -15.09
C GLY A 260 -0.95 13.71 -16.21
N SER A 261 -2.01 13.66 -16.99
CA SER A 261 -2.12 14.51 -18.18
C SER A 261 -2.12 16.01 -17.86
N VAL A 262 -2.52 16.42 -16.64
CA VAL A 262 -2.51 17.83 -16.23
C VAL A 262 -1.14 18.34 -15.80
N SER A 263 -0.13 17.46 -15.74
CA SER A 263 1.26 17.82 -15.44
C SER A 263 2.04 18.27 -16.69
N PHE A 264 1.39 18.24 -17.86
CA PHE A 264 1.99 18.52 -19.15
C PHE A 264 1.23 19.66 -19.84
N ASP A 265 1.88 20.82 -19.93
CA ASP A 265 1.30 22.03 -20.52
C ASP A 265 1.78 22.19 -21.96
N CYS A 266 0.85 22.24 -22.92
CA CYS A 266 1.20 22.39 -24.33
C CYS A 266 1.18 23.87 -24.75
N TYR A 267 2.18 24.28 -25.52
CA TYR A 267 2.29 25.60 -26.12
C TYR A 267 2.44 25.49 -27.63
N ALA A 268 1.65 26.29 -28.36
CA ALA A 268 1.76 26.45 -29.80
C ALA A 268 2.08 27.92 -30.10
N ASP A 269 3.21 28.18 -30.76
CA ASP A 269 3.75 29.53 -30.98
C ASP A 269 3.67 30.40 -29.71
N ASP A 270 4.22 29.89 -28.60
CA ASP A 270 4.25 30.50 -27.27
C ASP A 270 2.87 30.74 -26.61
N THR A 271 1.79 30.21 -27.18
CA THR A 271 0.42 30.32 -26.65
C THR A 271 -0.02 29.01 -26.03
N LEU A 272 -0.50 29.04 -24.78
CA LEU A 272 -1.03 27.86 -24.08
C LEU A 272 -2.20 27.24 -24.85
N CYS A 273 -2.09 25.95 -25.13
CA CYS A 273 -3.07 25.16 -25.86
C CYS A 273 -4.19 24.67 -24.94
N SER A 274 -5.38 24.44 -25.50
CA SER A 274 -6.46 23.80 -24.74
C SER A 274 -6.22 22.29 -24.70
N GLN A 275 -6.08 21.72 -23.51
CA GLN A 275 -6.15 20.27 -23.34
C GLN A 275 -7.56 19.78 -23.67
N SER A 276 -7.67 18.78 -24.53
CA SER A 276 -8.95 18.26 -25.01
C SER A 276 -9.35 17.04 -24.18
N ILE A 277 -10.56 17.08 -23.61
CA ILE A 277 -11.13 15.92 -22.90
C ILE A 277 -11.69 14.96 -23.95
N LEU A 278 -10.81 14.13 -24.50
CA LEU A 278 -11.18 13.01 -25.36
C LEU A 278 -11.26 11.75 -24.49
N THR A 279 -12.46 11.18 -24.35
CA THR A 279 -12.66 9.89 -23.69
C THR A 279 -12.34 8.78 -24.68
N VAL A 280 -11.05 8.49 -24.83
CA VAL A 280 -10.51 7.41 -25.65
C VAL A 280 -9.70 6.46 -24.76
N ASP A 281 -9.69 5.17 -25.10
CA ASP A 281 -9.15 4.11 -24.23
C ASP A 281 -7.64 4.26 -23.94
N ASP A 282 -6.90 4.96 -24.79
CA ASP A 282 -5.47 5.23 -24.67
C ASP A 282 -5.16 6.59 -24.01
N ALA A 283 -6.16 7.33 -23.54
CA ALA A 283 -5.95 8.61 -22.85
C ALA A 283 -5.26 8.42 -21.49
N MET A 284 -4.25 9.25 -21.22
CA MET A 284 -3.61 9.31 -19.90
C MET A 284 -4.59 9.84 -18.86
N SER A 285 -4.58 9.22 -17.67
CA SER A 285 -5.38 9.71 -16.53
C SER A 285 -4.97 11.14 -16.14
N SER A 286 -5.94 11.97 -15.71
CA SER A 286 -5.68 13.37 -15.35
C SER A 286 -4.63 13.52 -14.26
N ILE A 287 -4.75 12.75 -13.18
CA ILE A 287 -3.76 12.64 -12.11
C ILE A 287 -3.75 11.19 -11.64
N ALA A 288 -2.58 10.60 -11.51
CA ALA A 288 -2.36 9.30 -10.89
C ALA A 288 -1.26 9.41 -9.83
N THR A 289 -1.40 8.66 -8.75
CA THR A 289 -0.35 8.50 -7.74
C THR A 289 0.42 7.21 -8.04
N LEU A 290 1.68 7.36 -8.42
CA LEU A 290 2.62 6.29 -8.69
C LEU A 290 3.39 6.00 -7.41
N SER A 291 3.19 4.84 -6.81
CA SER A 291 4.15 4.35 -5.79
C SER A 291 5.52 4.05 -6.40
N PRO A 292 6.57 3.87 -5.60
CA PRO A 292 7.88 3.46 -6.10
C PRO A 292 7.79 2.27 -7.07
N ASP A 293 8.56 2.33 -8.16
CA ASP A 293 8.60 1.33 -9.23
C ASP A 293 7.26 1.11 -9.96
N ARG A 294 6.43 2.16 -10.05
CA ARG A 294 5.18 2.17 -10.84
C ARG A 294 5.31 3.13 -12.02
N ASN A 295 4.62 2.82 -13.13
CA ASN A 295 4.46 3.75 -14.25
C ASN A 295 2.99 4.08 -14.53
N ILE A 296 2.80 5.17 -15.26
CA ILE A 296 1.61 5.45 -16.05
C ILE A 296 2.05 5.61 -17.51
N LYS A 297 1.20 5.13 -18.43
CA LYS A 297 1.37 5.32 -19.86
C LYS A 297 0.05 5.79 -20.47
N GLY A 298 0.11 6.70 -21.43
CA GLY A 298 -1.06 7.12 -22.20
C GLY A 298 -0.78 8.32 -23.09
N LYS A 299 -1.79 8.67 -23.89
CA LYS A 299 -1.79 9.83 -24.76
C LYS A 299 -2.46 11.02 -24.09
N ILE A 300 -1.90 12.19 -24.36
CA ILE A 300 -2.47 13.48 -23.99
C ILE A 300 -2.84 14.21 -25.27
N TYR A 301 -4.05 14.74 -25.32
CA TYR A 301 -4.59 15.38 -26.51
C TYR A 301 -4.73 16.88 -26.32
N TYR A 302 -4.30 17.64 -27.32
CA TYR A 302 -4.34 19.09 -27.31
C TYR A 302 -5.00 19.62 -28.58
N GLU A 303 -5.69 20.74 -28.45
CA GLU A 303 -6.20 21.51 -29.57
C GLU A 303 -5.23 22.64 -29.88
N VAL A 304 -4.73 22.67 -31.13
CA VAL A 304 -3.73 23.64 -31.59
C VAL A 304 -4.16 24.29 -32.91
N PRO A 305 -3.74 25.53 -33.20
CA PRO A 305 -3.93 26.13 -34.53
C PRO A 305 -3.30 25.28 -35.65
N LYS A 306 -3.92 25.25 -36.83
CA LYS A 306 -3.41 24.46 -37.96
C LYS A 306 -2.10 25.02 -38.54
N ASP A 307 -1.89 26.32 -38.38
CA ASP A 307 -0.78 27.09 -38.91
C ASP A 307 0.37 27.28 -37.91
N SER A 308 0.32 26.61 -36.75
CA SER A 308 1.38 26.69 -35.74
C SER A 308 2.74 26.27 -36.31
N ASN A 309 3.77 27.07 -36.04
CA ASN A 309 5.13 26.80 -36.50
C ASN A 309 5.93 25.99 -35.47
N LYS A 310 5.71 26.28 -34.18
CA LYS A 310 6.32 25.61 -33.04
C LYS A 310 5.24 24.98 -32.16
N ILE A 311 5.43 23.73 -31.76
CA ILE A 311 4.58 23.06 -30.78
C ILE A 311 5.47 22.31 -29.79
N GLU A 312 5.34 22.63 -28.50
CA GLU A 312 6.11 22.02 -27.42
C GLU A 312 5.21 21.70 -26.22
N ILE A 313 5.60 20.69 -25.45
CA ILE A 313 4.97 20.32 -24.18
C ILE A 313 5.97 20.58 -23.07
N GLU A 314 5.59 21.45 -22.14
CA GLU A 314 6.32 21.77 -20.93
C GLU A 314 5.95 20.81 -19.81
N PHE A 315 6.96 20.31 -19.09
CA PHE A 315 6.80 19.54 -17.87
C PHE A 315 7.66 20.16 -16.76
N GLU A 316 7.04 20.48 -15.62
CA GLU A 316 7.73 21.02 -14.44
C GLU A 316 8.28 19.86 -13.60
N THR A 317 9.60 19.79 -13.47
CA THR A 317 10.29 18.65 -12.86
C THR A 317 10.38 18.74 -11.35
N ASP A 318 10.35 19.95 -10.79
CA ASP A 318 10.32 20.21 -9.35
C ASP A 318 9.63 21.55 -9.07
N PHE A 319 8.59 21.52 -8.23
CA PHE A 319 7.80 22.69 -7.85
C PHE A 319 8.61 23.74 -7.05
N LEU A 320 9.72 23.33 -6.43
CA LEU A 320 10.59 24.24 -5.67
C LEU A 320 11.64 24.92 -6.56
N SER A 321 12.29 24.19 -7.46
CA SER A 321 13.31 24.75 -8.35
C SER A 321 12.71 25.41 -9.60
N GLN A 322 11.46 25.11 -9.93
CA GLN A 322 10.78 25.52 -11.18
C GLN A 322 11.54 25.07 -12.43
N ASP A 323 12.35 24.02 -12.30
CA ASP A 323 13.04 23.43 -13.44
C ASP A 323 12.00 22.83 -14.40
N LYS A 324 12.21 23.08 -15.69
CA LYS A 324 11.29 22.71 -16.75
C LYS A 324 12.03 21.99 -17.85
N VAL A 325 11.37 20.99 -18.40
CA VAL A 325 11.80 20.29 -19.61
C VAL A 325 10.75 20.45 -20.70
N TYR A 326 11.21 20.43 -21.95
CA TYR A 326 10.37 20.69 -23.11
C TYR A 326 10.40 19.50 -24.06
N PHE A 327 9.23 18.94 -24.37
CA PHE A 327 9.07 17.87 -25.36
C PHE A 327 8.60 18.47 -26.68
N ILE A 328 9.41 18.35 -27.73
CA ILE A 328 9.21 19.05 -29.00
C ILE A 328 8.37 18.19 -29.94
N ILE A 329 7.21 18.71 -30.35
CA ILE A 329 6.30 18.06 -31.32
C ILE A 329 6.57 18.60 -32.73
N LYS A 330 6.80 19.90 -32.86
CA LYS A 330 7.00 20.56 -34.15
C LYS A 330 7.89 21.80 -34.02
#